data_AF-A0A1M7Z2J6-F1
#
_entry.id   AF-A0A1M7Z2J6-F1
#
_cell.length_a   1.000
_cell.length_b   1.000
_cell.length_c   1.000
_cell.angle_alpha   90.00
_cell.angle_beta   90.00
_cell.angle_gamma   90.00
#
_symmetry.space_group_name_H-M   'P 1'
#
loop_
_entity.id
_entity.type
_entity.pdbx_description
1 polymer ?
#
loop_
_entity_poly.entity_id
_entity_poly.type
_entity_poly.pdbx_seq_one_letter_code
_entity_poly.pdbx_strand_id
1 'polypeptide(L)'
;MKLSKFVSGLIVVTGFIAIPAIAGIKIGNVYIDDTSVDYPDESSFKIEYGLFGSVPFVLSDNATFYLTQDEGESTVTLGSQSPKLNCGKSGVLTTCKPYSNTYSYTAKLSNLSNTNKNILANTCTPMEFKVYAHYYLGSTLSLNSVKIGPSTTLDWLITSGRIYPTTVTSGEKIALSVTAGTRCSDNIQQNPSFGVYIADENLVGTHYLGSILVQNAVTNNLYVTLPSLSAGTHYLVAKVDNKNAVDEINEKNNAVAFKFTVVDDSTSTTTSLTKALTREKNSDVNSSGLVSYLSRNETLSENFAEQPQLPDLSGLKVMDSEIAEPESIEWE
;
A
#
# COMPACT_ATOMS: atom_id res chain seq x y z
N MET A 1 2.19 -7.24 14.08
CA MET A 1 2.49 -5.93 14.69
C MET A 1 1.28 -5.55 15.54
N LYS A 2 1.34 -5.62 16.88
CA LYS A 2 0.23 -5.11 17.71
C LYS A 2 0.29 -3.58 17.63
N LEU A 3 -0.86 -2.91 17.46
CA LEU A 3 -0.91 -1.45 17.58
C LEU A 3 -0.20 -1.07 18.89
N SER A 4 0.80 -0.21 18.80
CA SER A 4 1.59 0.20 19.96
C SER A 4 0.63 0.80 21.00
N LYS A 5 0.49 0.15 22.15
CA LYS A 5 -0.03 0.81 23.35
C LYS A 5 0.88 2.02 23.63
N PHE A 6 0.29 3.18 23.96
CA PHE A 6 0.52 3.91 25.22
C PHE A 6 0.41 5.45 25.14
N VAL A 7 -0.08 5.98 26.26
CA VAL A 7 -0.06 7.36 26.77
C VAL A 7 -1.09 8.34 26.19
N SER A 8 -2.35 8.19 26.60
CA SER A 8 -3.06 9.22 27.38
C SER A 8 -4.47 8.76 27.74
N GLY A 9 -4.78 8.76 29.04
CA GLY A 9 -6.14 9.00 29.54
C GLY A 9 -7.04 7.77 29.75
N LEU A 10 -6.88 7.17 30.94
CA LEU A 10 -7.86 6.36 31.70
C LEU A 10 -7.66 4.84 31.64
N ILE A 11 -6.82 4.35 32.56
CA ILE A 11 -6.84 2.97 33.03
C ILE A 11 -8.16 2.79 33.79
N VAL A 12 -9.14 2.10 33.20
CA VAL A 12 -10.24 1.54 33.97
C VAL A 12 -9.71 0.27 34.64
N VAL A 13 -9.31 0.38 35.90
CA VAL A 13 -9.02 -0.78 36.75
C VAL A 13 -10.35 -1.50 36.98
N THR A 14 -10.62 -2.59 36.26
CA THR A 14 -11.72 -3.48 36.60
C THR A 14 -11.29 -4.33 37.80
N GLY A 15 -11.50 -3.80 39.01
CA GLY A 15 -11.55 -4.63 40.20
C GLY A 15 -12.76 -5.56 40.10
N PHE A 16 -12.54 -6.87 40.13
CA PHE A 16 -13.59 -7.86 40.34
C PHE A 16 -14.10 -7.73 41.77
N ILE A 17 -14.99 -6.77 42.00
CA ILE A 17 -15.87 -6.76 43.15
C ILE A 17 -17.13 -7.50 42.71
N ALA A 18 -17.49 -8.57 43.41
CA ALA A 18 -18.80 -9.20 43.22
C ALA A 18 -19.86 -8.19 43.70
N ILE A 19 -20.34 -7.36 42.79
CA ILE A 19 -21.43 -6.42 43.04
C ILE A 19 -22.71 -7.27 43.11
N PRO A 20 -23.61 -7.04 44.08
CA PRO A 20 -24.96 -7.63 44.02
C PRO A 20 -25.57 -7.35 42.64
N ALA A 21 -26.45 -8.24 42.16
CA ALA A 21 -27.14 -8.04 40.89
C ALA A 21 -28.03 -6.79 40.97
N ILE A 22 -27.44 -5.62 40.69
CA ILE A 22 -28.15 -4.35 40.58
C ILE A 22 -29.01 -4.46 39.32
N ALA A 23 -30.32 -4.23 39.46
CA ALA A 23 -31.20 -4.06 38.32
C ALA A 23 -30.70 -2.87 37.48
N GLY A 24 -30.18 -3.16 36.30
CA GLY A 24 -29.56 -2.17 35.43
C GLY A 24 -29.72 -2.54 33.97
N ILE A 25 -29.60 -1.54 33.10
CA ILE A 25 -29.56 -1.79 31.65
C ILE A 25 -28.20 -2.38 31.31
N LYS A 26 -28.18 -3.55 30.67
CA LYS A 26 -26.98 -4.24 30.20
C LYS A 26 -26.87 -4.16 28.69
N ILE A 27 -25.64 -3.95 28.19
CA ILE A 27 -25.30 -4.12 26.79
C ILE A 27 -24.95 -5.59 26.50
N GLY A 28 -25.43 -6.11 25.38
CA GLY A 28 -25.28 -7.51 25.00
C GLY A 28 -25.48 -7.70 23.50
N ASN A 29 -25.33 -8.93 23.01
CA ASN A 29 -25.55 -9.30 21.61
C ASN A 29 -24.85 -8.36 20.62
N VAL A 30 -23.59 -8.01 20.90
CA VAL A 30 -22.80 -7.14 20.02
C VAL A 30 -22.34 -7.96 18.82
N TYR A 31 -22.65 -7.47 17.63
CA TYR A 31 -22.33 -8.09 16.36
C TYR A 31 -21.81 -7.03 15.39
N ILE A 32 -20.84 -7.41 14.57
CA ILE A 32 -20.28 -6.55 13.53
C ILE A 32 -20.86 -6.99 12.19
N ASP A 33 -21.53 -6.07 11.49
CA ASP A 33 -22.21 -6.34 10.21
C ASP A 33 -21.15 -6.57 9.11
N ASP A 34 -20.22 -5.64 8.97
CA ASP A 34 -19.13 -5.71 7.99
C ASP A 34 -17.89 -6.36 8.62
N THR A 35 -17.66 -7.65 8.36
CA THR A 35 -16.52 -8.40 8.95
C THR A 35 -15.18 -8.13 8.27
N SER A 36 -15.18 -7.35 7.18
CA SER A 36 -13.98 -6.90 6.47
C SER A 36 -14.17 -5.46 6.07
N VAL A 37 -13.15 -4.62 6.33
CA VAL A 37 -13.14 -3.20 5.97
C VAL A 37 -11.87 -2.93 5.19
N ASP A 38 -12.04 -2.60 3.92
CA ASP A 38 -10.92 -2.23 3.04
C ASP A 38 -10.45 -0.82 3.41
N TYR A 39 -9.34 -0.70 4.13
CA TYR A 39 -8.86 0.59 4.62
C TYR A 39 -7.56 0.98 3.92
N PRO A 40 -7.45 2.18 3.32
CA PRO A 40 -8.21 3.40 3.63
C PRO A 40 -9.45 3.72 2.78
N ASP A 41 -9.81 2.89 1.80
CA ASP A 41 -10.89 3.19 0.84
C ASP A 41 -12.27 3.25 1.50
N GLU A 42 -12.51 2.34 2.44
CA GLU A 42 -13.65 2.34 3.35
C GLU A 42 -13.28 2.97 4.69
N SER A 43 -14.16 3.85 5.17
CA SER A 43 -13.91 4.66 6.38
C SER A 43 -14.84 4.33 7.55
N SER A 44 -15.70 3.32 7.42
CA SER A 44 -16.61 2.93 8.49
C SER A 44 -17.16 1.52 8.35
N PHE A 45 -17.64 0.96 9.45
CA PHE A 45 -18.39 -0.30 9.48
C PHE A 45 -19.54 -0.23 10.50
N LYS A 46 -20.54 -1.09 10.34
CA LYS A 46 -21.72 -1.11 11.21
C LYS A 46 -21.61 -2.12 12.35
N ILE A 47 -22.03 -1.68 13.54
CA ILE A 47 -22.13 -2.49 14.76
C ILE A 47 -23.59 -2.56 15.16
N GLU A 48 -24.10 -3.77 15.39
CA GLU A 48 -25.40 -4.01 16.00
C GLU A 48 -25.21 -4.45 17.45
N TYR A 49 -26.09 -4.01 18.34
CA TYR A 49 -26.04 -4.39 19.75
C TYR A 49 -27.41 -4.30 20.40
N GLY A 50 -27.60 -5.09 21.46
CA GLY A 50 -28.80 -5.05 22.28
C GLY A 50 -28.58 -4.33 23.61
N LEU A 51 -29.65 -3.70 24.11
CA LEU A 51 -29.75 -3.21 25.47
C LEU A 51 -30.92 -3.90 26.16
N PHE A 52 -30.70 -4.37 27.40
CA PHE A 52 -31.67 -5.20 28.13
C PHE A 52 -31.81 -4.76 29.58
N GLY A 53 -33.01 -4.85 30.14
CA GLY A 53 -33.30 -4.52 31.54
C GLY A 53 -33.90 -3.12 31.72
N SER A 54 -33.79 -2.57 32.94
CA SER A 54 -34.37 -1.28 33.31
C SER A 54 -33.64 -0.66 34.50
N VAL A 55 -33.75 0.66 34.65
CA VAL A 55 -33.25 1.42 35.82
C VAL A 55 -34.37 2.28 36.43
N PRO A 56 -34.37 2.51 37.77
CA PRO A 56 -35.41 3.29 38.46
C PRO A 56 -35.14 4.80 38.50
N PHE A 57 -34.39 5.32 37.53
CA PHE A 57 -34.10 6.76 37.36
C PHE A 57 -33.81 7.06 35.88
N VAL A 58 -33.77 8.34 35.52
CA VAL A 58 -33.35 8.78 34.18
C VAL A 58 -31.83 8.62 34.06
N LEU A 59 -31.40 7.81 33.10
CA LEU A 59 -30.00 7.57 32.78
C LEU A 59 -29.63 8.34 31.50
N SER A 60 -28.48 9.03 31.52
CA SER A 60 -27.98 9.84 30.41
C SER A 60 -26.60 9.38 29.92
N ASP A 61 -26.31 8.09 30.05
CA ASP A 61 -25.03 7.52 29.64
C ASP A 61 -25.00 7.20 28.14
N ASN A 62 -23.81 7.02 27.58
CA ASN A 62 -23.62 6.67 26.17
C ASN A 62 -23.15 5.23 26.03
N ALA A 63 -23.66 4.54 25.02
CA ALA A 63 -23.08 3.28 24.56
C ALA A 63 -21.76 3.63 23.86
N THR A 64 -20.64 3.17 24.41
CA THR A 64 -19.30 3.46 23.90
C THR A 64 -18.67 2.20 23.33
N PHE A 65 -18.04 2.34 22.16
CA PHE A 65 -17.48 1.24 21.38
C PHE A 65 -15.98 1.41 21.22
N TYR A 66 -15.27 0.29 21.33
CA TYR A 66 -13.82 0.24 21.20
C TYR A 66 -13.39 -0.94 20.33
N LEU A 67 -12.30 -0.79 19.58
CA LEU A 67 -11.58 -1.92 19.00
C LEU A 67 -10.64 -2.53 20.05
N THR A 68 -10.52 -3.85 20.04
CA THR A 68 -9.56 -4.59 20.87
C THR A 68 -9.03 -5.81 20.12
N GLN A 69 -7.79 -6.20 20.45
CA GLN A 69 -7.16 -7.44 19.96
C GLN A 69 -6.83 -8.40 21.11
N ASP A 70 -7.20 -8.04 22.34
CA ASP A 70 -6.85 -8.71 23.59
C ASP A 70 -8.06 -8.74 24.53
N GLU A 71 -9.24 -9.00 23.95
CA GLU A 71 -10.50 -9.23 24.69
C GLU A 71 -10.85 -8.10 25.69
N GLY A 72 -10.46 -6.87 25.36
CA GLY A 72 -10.75 -5.67 26.15
C GLY A 72 -9.66 -5.25 27.13
N GLU A 73 -8.53 -5.98 27.25
CA GLU A 73 -7.39 -5.52 28.06
C GLU A 73 -6.79 -4.21 27.54
N SER A 74 -6.84 -4.01 26.23
CA SER A 74 -6.47 -2.76 25.55
C SER A 74 -7.53 -2.39 24.55
N THR A 75 -7.84 -1.10 24.52
CA THR A 75 -8.92 -0.58 23.71
C THR A 75 -8.49 0.64 22.92
N VAL A 76 -9.07 0.79 21.72
CA VAL A 76 -9.00 2.00 20.91
C VAL A 76 -10.43 2.49 20.69
N THR A 77 -10.73 3.70 21.14
CA THR A 77 -12.08 4.27 21.06
C THR A 77 -12.52 4.46 19.61
N LEU A 78 -13.67 3.88 19.25
CA LEU A 78 -14.37 4.13 17.97
C LEU A 78 -15.34 5.31 18.07
N GLY A 79 -15.92 5.50 19.26
CA GLY A 79 -16.84 6.57 19.57
C GLY A 79 -17.99 6.09 20.45
N SER A 80 -19.04 6.92 20.57
CA SER A 80 -20.17 6.63 21.44
C SER A 80 -21.47 7.17 20.86
N GLN A 81 -22.60 6.62 21.30
CA GLN A 81 -23.92 7.15 20.98
C GLN A 81 -24.85 7.06 22.17
N SER A 82 -25.74 8.04 22.31
CA SER A 82 -26.78 8.04 23.35
C SER A 82 -27.95 7.15 22.90
N PRO A 83 -28.19 5.99 23.52
CA PRO A 83 -29.33 5.16 23.18
C PRO A 83 -30.64 5.81 23.64
N LYS A 84 -31.69 5.71 22.83
CA LYS A 84 -33.02 6.17 23.22
C LYS A 84 -33.60 5.23 24.29
N LEU A 85 -33.98 5.82 25.43
CA LEU A 85 -34.69 5.13 26.52
C LEU A 85 -36.14 5.61 26.60
N ASN A 86 -37.05 4.70 26.89
CA ASN A 86 -38.43 5.02 27.23
C ASN A 86 -38.56 5.09 28.76
N CYS A 87 -38.79 6.30 29.27
CA CYS A 87 -38.89 6.58 30.70
C CYS A 87 -40.32 6.97 31.06
N GLY A 88 -40.89 6.29 32.05
CA GLY A 88 -42.23 6.59 32.56
C GLY A 88 -42.29 6.55 34.09
N LYS A 89 -43.23 7.29 34.67
CA LYS A 89 -43.49 7.19 36.11
C LYS A 89 -44.18 5.86 36.41
N SER A 90 -43.63 5.11 37.37
CA SER A 90 -44.24 3.92 37.96
C SER A 90 -44.32 4.15 39.47
N GLY A 91 -45.47 4.65 39.94
CA GLY A 91 -45.61 5.13 41.31
C GLY A 91 -44.76 6.38 41.57
N VAL A 92 -43.95 6.36 42.63
CA VAL A 92 -43.06 7.48 43.03
C VAL A 92 -41.75 7.50 42.22
N LEU A 93 -41.40 6.38 41.57
CA LEU A 93 -40.13 6.23 40.87
C LEU A 93 -40.33 6.39 39.35
N THR A 94 -39.28 6.87 38.67
CA THR A 94 -39.26 6.90 37.20
C THR A 94 -38.51 5.67 36.71
N THR A 95 -39.16 4.80 35.96
CA THR A 95 -38.51 3.61 35.39
C THR A 95 -38.17 3.87 33.93
N CYS A 96 -36.90 3.68 33.57
CA CYS A 96 -36.42 3.76 32.20
C CYS A 96 -36.04 2.37 31.69
N LYS A 97 -36.46 2.07 30.47
CA LYS A 97 -36.10 0.84 29.74
C LYS A 97 -35.63 1.19 28.33
N PRO A 98 -34.82 0.34 27.70
CA PRO A 98 -34.49 0.48 26.28
C PRO A 98 -35.75 0.61 25.42
N TYR A 99 -35.71 1.49 24.44
CA TYR A 99 -36.80 1.68 23.48
C TYR A 99 -36.93 0.47 22.53
N SER A 100 -35.82 -0.15 22.19
CA SER A 100 -35.69 -1.33 21.33
C SER A 100 -34.80 -2.36 22.02
N ASN A 101 -34.88 -3.62 21.60
CA ASN A 101 -33.92 -4.65 22.01
C ASN A 101 -32.69 -4.70 21.09
N THR A 102 -32.69 -3.95 19.99
CA THR A 102 -31.59 -3.86 19.02
C THR A 102 -31.37 -2.41 18.62
N TYR A 103 -30.11 -2.02 18.57
CA TYR A 103 -29.60 -0.72 18.18
C TYR A 103 -28.47 -0.92 17.17
N SER A 104 -28.19 0.13 16.39
CA SER A 104 -27.09 0.14 15.44
C SER A 104 -26.21 1.36 15.67
N TYR A 105 -24.90 1.21 15.50
CA TYR A 105 -23.89 2.26 15.53
C TYR A 105 -22.98 2.12 14.31
N THR A 106 -22.76 3.22 13.59
CA THR A 106 -21.77 3.27 12.50
C THR A 106 -20.43 3.73 13.06
N ALA A 107 -19.50 2.80 13.18
CA ALA A 107 -18.14 3.08 13.63
C ALA A 107 -17.34 3.73 12.51
N LYS A 108 -16.98 5.01 12.67
CA LYS A 108 -16.13 5.73 11.70
C LYS A 108 -14.66 5.61 12.07
N LEU A 109 -13.86 5.05 11.17
CA LEU A 109 -12.41 4.92 11.30
C LEU A 109 -11.69 6.29 11.25
N SER A 110 -12.36 7.34 10.76
CA SER A 110 -11.88 8.72 10.84
C SER A 110 -11.63 9.19 12.29
N ASN A 111 -12.31 8.59 13.26
CA ASN A 111 -12.17 8.90 14.68
C ASN A 111 -10.88 8.36 15.29
N LEU A 112 -10.18 7.47 14.59
CA LEU A 112 -8.90 6.93 15.04
C LEU A 112 -7.78 7.98 14.96
N SER A 113 -6.77 7.83 15.81
CA SER A 113 -5.57 8.67 15.78
C SER A 113 -4.86 8.55 14.42
N ASN A 114 -4.10 9.59 14.04
CA ASN A 114 -3.31 9.55 12.80
C ASN A 114 -2.32 8.39 12.78
N THR A 115 -1.74 8.03 13.94
CA THR A 115 -0.86 6.86 14.08
C THR A 115 -1.59 5.56 13.77
N ASN A 116 -2.79 5.36 14.33
CA ASN A 116 -3.56 4.13 14.10
C ASN A 116 -4.01 4.03 12.64
N LYS A 117 -4.47 5.15 12.06
CA LYS A 117 -4.79 5.25 10.64
C LYS A 117 -3.58 4.88 9.77
N ASN A 118 -2.39 5.38 10.10
CA ASN A 118 -1.18 5.04 9.37
C ASN A 118 -0.83 3.56 9.49
N ILE A 119 -0.96 2.94 10.67
CA ILE A 119 -0.70 1.51 10.85
C ILE A 119 -1.68 0.67 10.03
N LEU A 120 -2.98 0.98 10.10
CA LEU A 120 -4.01 0.24 9.37
C LEU A 120 -3.83 0.34 7.85
N ALA A 121 -3.48 1.51 7.30
CA ALA A 121 -3.23 1.68 5.86
C ALA A 121 -1.94 0.99 5.38
N ASN A 122 -1.00 0.71 6.28
CA ASN A 122 0.33 0.25 5.92
C ASN A 122 0.67 -1.17 6.39
N THR A 123 -0.30 -1.90 6.94
CA THR A 123 -0.10 -3.31 7.32
C THR A 123 -0.07 -4.20 6.09
N CYS A 124 0.76 -5.24 6.11
CA CYS A 124 0.82 -6.27 5.07
C CYS A 124 -0.27 -7.33 5.20
N THR A 125 -0.95 -7.39 6.35
CA THR A 125 -2.10 -8.27 6.53
C THR A 125 -3.17 -7.50 7.29
N PRO A 126 -4.44 -7.53 6.83
CA PRO A 126 -5.54 -6.90 7.55
C PRO A 126 -5.55 -7.35 9.00
N MET A 127 -5.61 -6.37 9.91
CA MET A 127 -5.57 -6.62 11.34
C MET A 127 -6.96 -7.03 11.82
N GLU A 128 -7.02 -8.13 12.58
CA GLU A 128 -8.28 -8.61 13.15
C GLU A 128 -8.55 -7.96 14.51
N PHE A 129 -9.80 -7.53 14.72
CA PHE A 129 -10.27 -6.90 15.95
C PHE A 129 -11.63 -7.44 16.37
N LYS A 130 -11.87 -7.45 17.68
CA LYS A 130 -13.23 -7.46 18.24
C LYS A 130 -13.67 -6.06 18.63
N VAL A 131 -14.98 -5.88 18.77
CA VAL A 131 -15.56 -4.70 19.39
C VAL A 131 -15.81 -5.00 20.87
N TYR A 132 -15.21 -4.21 21.75
CA TYR A 132 -15.59 -4.14 23.15
C TYR A 132 -16.61 -3.00 23.29
N ALA A 133 -17.81 -3.30 23.77
CA ALA A 133 -18.87 -2.32 23.97
C ALA A 133 -19.17 -2.15 25.45
N HIS A 134 -19.37 -0.91 25.88
CA HIS A 134 -19.64 -0.54 27.26
C HIS A 134 -20.87 0.36 27.35
N TYR A 135 -21.72 0.12 28.34
CA TYR A 135 -22.86 0.97 28.68
C TYR A 135 -23.19 0.84 30.16
N TYR A 136 -23.26 1.98 30.87
CA TYR A 136 -23.57 2.06 32.29
C TYR A 136 -22.62 1.23 33.16
N LEU A 137 -23.04 0.04 33.59
CA LEU A 137 -22.24 -0.87 34.40
C LEU A 137 -21.94 -2.19 33.68
N GLY A 138 -22.38 -2.31 32.43
CA GLY A 138 -22.22 -3.51 31.62
C GLY A 138 -21.18 -3.31 30.52
N SER A 139 -20.45 -4.37 30.23
CA SER A 139 -19.61 -4.46 29.03
C SER A 139 -19.75 -5.82 28.39
N THR A 140 -19.53 -5.89 27.09
CA THR A 140 -19.57 -7.15 26.34
C THR A 140 -18.65 -7.06 25.13
N LEU A 141 -18.12 -8.20 24.72
CA LEU A 141 -17.33 -8.35 23.49
C LEU A 141 -18.25 -8.75 22.35
N SER A 142 -17.90 -8.35 21.14
CA SER A 142 -18.58 -8.82 19.94
C SER A 142 -18.45 -10.32 19.77
N LEU A 143 -19.49 -10.93 19.22
CA LEU A 143 -19.55 -12.36 18.92
C LEU A 143 -18.63 -12.74 17.75
N ASN A 144 -18.37 -11.79 16.85
CA ASN A 144 -17.49 -11.92 15.70
C ASN A 144 -16.39 -10.85 15.69
N SER A 145 -15.45 -11.01 14.76
CA SER A 145 -14.34 -10.07 14.53
C SER A 145 -14.56 -9.28 13.23
N VAL A 146 -13.84 -8.17 13.12
CA VAL A 146 -13.66 -7.40 11.88
C VAL A 146 -12.18 -7.39 11.50
N LYS A 147 -11.90 -7.59 10.21
CA LYS A 147 -10.57 -7.38 9.63
C LYS A 147 -10.50 -5.99 9.04
N ILE A 148 -9.51 -5.20 9.46
CA ILE A 148 -9.32 -3.82 9.01
C ILE A 148 -7.91 -3.67 8.47
N GLY A 149 -7.79 -3.23 7.23
CA GLY A 149 -6.54 -3.02 6.51
C GLY A 149 -6.79 -3.01 5.01
N PRO A 150 -5.77 -2.77 4.19
CA PRO A 150 -5.97 -2.64 2.76
C PRO A 150 -6.28 -4.00 2.13
N SER A 151 -7.19 -4.02 1.16
CA SER A 151 -7.56 -5.21 0.39
C SER A 151 -6.41 -5.72 -0.48
N THR A 152 -5.58 -4.80 -0.98
CA THR A 152 -4.28 -5.08 -1.58
C THR A 152 -3.15 -4.53 -0.72
N THR A 153 -2.10 -5.33 -0.51
CA THR A 153 -0.91 -4.91 0.25
C THR A 153 0.29 -4.62 -0.63
N LEU A 154 0.15 -4.90 -1.93
CA LEU A 154 1.18 -4.78 -2.93
C LEU A 154 1.29 -3.32 -3.38
N ASP A 155 2.51 -2.91 -3.66
CA ASP A 155 2.87 -1.56 -4.12
C ASP A 155 4.22 -1.72 -4.82
N TRP A 156 4.17 -2.10 -6.10
CA TRP A 156 5.32 -2.35 -6.93
C TRP A 156 5.89 -1.05 -7.47
N LEU A 157 7.20 -0.89 -7.26
CA LEU A 157 7.90 0.29 -7.70
C LEU A 157 9.31 -0.02 -8.20
N ILE A 158 9.81 0.81 -9.10
CA ILE A 158 11.24 0.80 -9.46
C ILE A 158 12.06 1.48 -8.36
N THR A 159 12.72 0.69 -7.52
CA THR A 159 13.48 1.17 -6.36
C THR A 159 14.86 1.72 -6.73
N SER A 160 15.46 1.20 -7.81
CA SER A 160 16.70 1.73 -8.35
C SER A 160 16.86 1.43 -9.83
N GLY A 161 17.74 2.18 -10.51
CA GLY A 161 18.17 1.82 -11.84
C GLY A 161 19.21 2.77 -12.42
N ARG A 162 19.77 2.39 -13.57
CA ARG A 162 20.77 3.15 -14.34
C ARG A 162 20.81 2.70 -15.80
N ILE A 163 21.32 3.58 -16.66
CA ILE A 163 21.60 3.27 -18.07
C ILE A 163 23.05 3.57 -18.46
N TYR A 164 23.53 2.90 -19.51
CA TYR A 164 24.82 3.15 -20.14
C TYR A 164 24.85 2.67 -21.62
N PRO A 165 25.45 3.40 -22.56
CA PRO A 165 25.91 4.78 -22.43
C PRO A 165 24.71 5.76 -22.44
N THR A 166 24.94 6.99 -21.97
CA THR A 166 23.92 8.07 -21.96
C THR A 166 23.99 8.96 -23.20
N THR A 167 24.95 8.72 -24.08
CA THR A 167 25.08 9.36 -25.38
C THR A 167 25.33 8.28 -26.41
N VAL A 168 24.55 8.27 -27.48
CA VAL A 168 24.49 7.20 -28.48
C VAL A 168 24.24 7.78 -29.86
N THR A 169 24.59 7.05 -30.91
CA THR A 169 24.03 7.32 -32.25
C THR A 169 22.74 6.54 -32.47
N SER A 170 21.95 6.98 -33.44
CA SER A 170 20.71 6.31 -33.84
C SER A 170 20.97 4.84 -34.21
N GLY A 171 20.23 3.90 -33.62
CA GLY A 171 20.38 2.46 -33.87
C GLY A 171 21.33 1.72 -32.91
N GLU A 172 22.07 2.42 -32.06
CA GLU A 172 22.91 1.78 -31.04
C GLU A 172 22.10 1.15 -29.90
N LYS A 173 22.80 0.42 -29.02
CA LYS A 173 22.22 -0.23 -27.86
C LYS A 173 22.52 0.54 -26.58
N ILE A 174 21.54 0.57 -25.69
CA ILE A 174 21.68 1.04 -24.30
C ILE A 174 21.53 -0.16 -23.36
N ALA A 175 22.47 -0.30 -22.43
CA ALA A 175 22.34 -1.18 -21.28
C ALA A 175 21.47 -0.51 -20.21
N LEU A 176 20.45 -1.22 -19.72
CA LEU A 176 19.55 -0.81 -18.64
C LEU A 176 19.70 -1.79 -17.48
N SER A 177 19.91 -1.27 -16.27
CA SER A 177 19.92 -2.05 -15.04
C SER A 177 18.89 -1.45 -14.10
N VAL A 178 17.87 -2.21 -13.70
CA VAL A 178 16.72 -1.72 -12.90
C VAL A 178 16.34 -2.71 -11.83
N THR A 179 16.03 -2.22 -10.63
CA THR A 179 15.46 -3.02 -9.53
C THR A 179 14.02 -2.62 -9.32
N ALA A 180 13.11 -3.57 -9.57
CA ALA A 180 11.73 -3.46 -9.11
C ALA A 180 11.65 -4.06 -7.70
N GLY A 181 10.71 -3.58 -6.88
CA GLY A 181 10.38 -4.18 -5.60
C GLY A 181 8.97 -3.82 -5.19
N THR A 182 8.36 -4.64 -4.34
CA THR A 182 7.02 -4.37 -3.80
C THR A 182 7.07 -4.25 -2.30
N ARG A 183 6.13 -3.48 -1.75
CA ARG A 183 5.76 -3.66 -0.35
C ARG A 183 5.12 -5.04 -0.14
N CYS A 184 5.33 -5.63 1.03
CA CYS A 184 4.66 -6.87 1.44
C CYS A 184 4.83 -8.05 0.45
N SER A 185 6.08 -8.42 0.16
CA SER A 185 6.46 -9.45 -0.82
C SER A 185 5.91 -10.86 -0.58
N ASP A 186 5.42 -11.13 0.64
CA ASP A 186 4.92 -12.46 1.01
C ASP A 186 3.50 -12.75 0.44
N ASN A 187 2.81 -11.74 -0.09
CA ASN A 187 1.44 -11.84 -0.62
C ASN A 187 1.35 -11.72 -2.15
N ILE A 188 2.43 -11.96 -2.88
CA ILE A 188 2.43 -11.86 -4.34
C ILE A 188 1.60 -13.03 -4.92
N GLN A 189 0.35 -12.76 -5.31
CA GLN A 189 -0.52 -13.72 -5.98
C GLN A 189 -0.30 -13.74 -7.49
N GLN A 190 0.14 -12.61 -8.06
CA GLN A 190 0.42 -12.43 -9.47
C GLN A 190 1.70 -11.62 -9.65
N ASN A 191 2.58 -12.08 -10.53
CA ASN A 191 3.81 -11.37 -10.85
C ASN A 191 3.53 -10.30 -11.91
N PRO A 192 3.90 -9.03 -11.66
CA PRO A 192 3.69 -7.97 -12.65
C PRO A 192 4.69 -8.09 -13.80
N SER A 193 4.39 -7.40 -14.90
CA SER A 193 5.36 -7.19 -15.98
C SER A 193 6.07 -5.85 -15.83
N PHE A 194 7.34 -5.82 -16.22
CA PHE A 194 8.16 -4.63 -16.34
C PHE A 194 8.30 -4.26 -17.81
N GLY A 195 7.74 -3.11 -18.20
CA GLY A 195 7.78 -2.57 -19.56
C GLY A 195 8.82 -1.48 -19.73
N VAL A 196 9.41 -1.41 -20.92
CA VAL A 196 10.37 -0.37 -21.30
C VAL A 196 9.85 0.42 -22.51
N TYR A 197 9.97 1.74 -22.43
CA TYR A 197 9.49 2.68 -23.44
C TYR A 197 10.58 3.69 -23.79
N ILE A 198 10.46 4.31 -24.96
CA ILE A 198 11.18 5.53 -25.31
C ILE A 198 10.21 6.70 -25.24
N ALA A 199 10.67 7.82 -24.71
CA ALA A 199 9.94 9.08 -24.66
C ALA A 199 10.78 10.23 -25.22
N ASP A 200 10.10 11.25 -25.72
CA ASP A 200 10.74 12.48 -26.20
C ASP A 200 11.20 13.38 -25.03
N GLU A 201 11.73 14.56 -25.34
CA GLU A 201 12.20 15.53 -24.33
C GLU A 201 11.11 16.03 -23.37
N ASN A 202 9.84 15.86 -23.73
CA ASN A 202 8.67 16.23 -22.93
C ASN A 202 8.08 15.04 -22.15
N LEU A 203 8.78 13.89 -22.12
CA LEU A 203 8.34 12.64 -21.49
C LEU A 203 7.04 12.07 -22.10
N VAL A 204 6.78 12.36 -23.37
CA VAL A 204 5.69 11.74 -24.13
C VAL A 204 6.22 10.45 -24.77
N GLY A 205 5.54 9.32 -24.52
CA GLY A 205 5.93 8.03 -25.09
C GLY A 205 5.91 8.05 -26.61
N THR A 206 6.99 7.55 -27.24
CA THR A 206 7.14 7.45 -28.69
C THR A 206 7.21 6.01 -29.18
N HIS A 207 7.78 5.10 -28.37
CA HIS A 207 7.94 3.69 -28.73
C HIS A 207 7.79 2.77 -27.52
N TYR A 208 7.30 1.56 -27.76
CA TYR A 208 7.33 0.47 -26.81
C TYR A 208 8.40 -0.53 -27.22
N LEU A 209 9.27 -0.89 -26.29
CA LEU A 209 10.43 -1.76 -26.56
C LEU A 209 10.19 -3.20 -26.13
N GLY A 210 9.13 -3.45 -25.34
CA GLY A 210 8.78 -4.76 -24.82
C GLY A 210 8.68 -4.78 -23.30
N SER A 211 8.34 -5.95 -22.76
CA SER A 211 8.22 -6.20 -21.33
C SER A 211 8.76 -7.56 -20.93
N ILE A 212 9.24 -7.68 -19.70
CA ILE A 212 9.59 -8.96 -19.06
C ILE A 212 8.76 -9.17 -17.81
N LEU A 213 8.59 -10.42 -17.36
CA LEU A 213 7.96 -10.68 -16.06
C LEU A 213 8.95 -10.37 -14.94
N VAL A 214 8.45 -9.76 -13.86
CA VAL A 214 9.23 -9.50 -12.64
C VAL A 214 8.87 -10.55 -11.61
N GLN A 215 9.83 -11.42 -11.28
CA GLN A 215 9.68 -12.37 -10.19
C GLN A 215 10.47 -11.82 -8.99
N ASN A 216 9.75 -11.39 -7.95
CA ASN A 216 10.31 -10.80 -6.72
C ASN A 216 11.07 -9.48 -6.91
N ALA A 217 11.50 -8.88 -5.79
CA ALA A 217 12.29 -7.66 -5.80
C ALA A 217 13.73 -7.92 -6.30
N VAL A 218 13.93 -7.93 -7.62
CA VAL A 218 15.18 -8.34 -8.26
C VAL A 218 15.67 -7.27 -9.24
N THR A 219 17.00 -7.15 -9.35
CA THR A 219 17.65 -6.36 -10.39
C THR A 219 17.62 -7.11 -11.73
N ASN A 220 17.05 -6.48 -12.76
CA ASN A 220 17.08 -6.94 -14.13
C ASN A 220 18.13 -6.14 -14.92
N ASN A 221 18.97 -6.84 -15.68
CA ASN A 221 19.92 -6.23 -16.61
C ASN A 221 19.47 -6.55 -18.04
N LEU A 222 19.28 -5.51 -18.84
CA LEU A 222 18.62 -5.57 -20.15
C LEU A 222 19.45 -4.79 -21.18
N TYR A 223 19.45 -5.26 -22.43
CA TYR A 223 19.84 -4.45 -23.58
C TYR A 223 18.59 -3.91 -24.26
N VAL A 224 18.64 -2.63 -24.59
CA VAL A 224 17.65 -1.93 -25.41
C VAL A 224 18.30 -1.57 -26.73
N THR A 225 17.73 -2.05 -27.84
CA THR A 225 18.11 -1.59 -29.18
C THR A 225 17.26 -0.39 -29.56
N LEU A 226 17.89 0.73 -29.88
CA LEU A 226 17.17 1.95 -30.25
C LEU A 226 16.68 1.87 -31.70
N PRO A 227 15.46 2.39 -31.99
CA PRO A 227 15.04 2.66 -33.37
C PRO A 227 15.86 3.81 -33.96
N SER A 228 15.55 4.16 -35.20
CA SER A 228 16.06 5.42 -35.75
C SER A 228 15.41 6.60 -35.03
N LEU A 229 16.22 7.35 -34.29
CA LEU A 229 15.81 8.51 -33.52
C LEU A 229 16.52 9.75 -34.05
N SER A 230 15.85 10.91 -34.05
CA SER A 230 16.49 12.18 -34.34
C SER A 230 17.48 12.56 -33.25
N ALA A 231 18.55 13.28 -33.62
CA ALA A 231 19.47 13.86 -32.65
C ALA A 231 18.72 14.75 -31.65
N GLY A 232 19.14 14.70 -30.39
CA GLY A 232 18.49 15.44 -29.29
C GLY A 232 18.38 14.65 -28.00
N THR A 233 17.66 15.23 -27.03
CA THR A 233 17.39 14.60 -25.74
C THR A 233 16.21 13.63 -25.86
N HIS A 234 16.39 12.41 -25.35
CA HIS A 234 15.37 11.38 -25.25
C HIS A 234 15.40 10.75 -23.86
N TYR A 235 14.35 9.99 -23.53
CA TYR A 235 14.25 9.27 -22.26
C TYR A 235 13.92 7.81 -22.48
N LEU A 236 14.58 6.94 -21.73
CA LEU A 236 14.16 5.57 -21.54
C LEU A 236 13.27 5.53 -20.30
N VAL A 237 12.03 5.04 -20.44
CA VAL A 237 11.07 4.94 -19.35
C VAL A 237 10.88 3.48 -18.98
N ALA A 238 10.98 3.21 -17.68
CA ALA A 238 10.93 1.89 -17.08
C ALA A 238 9.73 1.87 -16.13
N LYS A 239 8.75 1.00 -16.37
CA LYS A 239 7.52 0.90 -15.58
C LYS A 239 7.27 -0.54 -15.13
N VAL A 240 7.18 -0.76 -13.82
CA VAL A 240 6.68 -2.03 -13.27
C VAL A 240 5.15 -2.04 -13.29
N ASP A 241 4.59 -3.24 -13.29
CA ASP A 241 3.18 -3.51 -13.58
C ASP A 241 2.61 -2.69 -14.74
N ASN A 242 3.35 -2.66 -15.85
CA ASN A 242 2.99 -1.81 -16.98
C ASN A 242 1.67 -2.18 -17.67
N LYS A 243 1.06 -3.31 -17.28
CA LYS A 243 -0.23 -3.82 -17.77
C LYS A 243 -1.34 -3.71 -16.74
N ASN A 244 -1.09 -3.08 -15.59
CA ASN A 244 -2.05 -2.94 -14.48
C ASN A 244 -2.65 -4.30 -14.08
N ALA A 245 -1.79 -5.32 -14.02
CA ALA A 245 -2.18 -6.70 -13.84
C ALA A 245 -2.24 -7.10 -12.36
N VAL A 246 -1.68 -6.28 -11.47
CA VAL A 246 -1.71 -6.47 -10.02
C VAL A 246 -2.39 -5.24 -9.43
N ASP A 247 -3.45 -5.42 -8.64
CA ASP A 247 -4.04 -4.29 -7.92
C ASP A 247 -3.06 -3.83 -6.84
N GLU A 248 -2.70 -2.56 -6.85
CA GLU A 248 -1.72 -1.97 -5.93
C GLU A 248 -2.33 -0.82 -5.11
N ILE A 249 -1.66 -0.48 -4.01
CA ILE A 249 -2.05 0.66 -3.17
C ILE A 249 -1.87 1.98 -3.92
N ASN A 250 -0.91 2.05 -4.84
CA ASN A 250 -0.63 3.26 -5.60
C ASN A 250 -0.05 2.98 -6.99
N GLU A 251 -0.94 2.82 -7.97
CA GLU A 251 -0.60 2.63 -9.40
C GLU A 251 0.18 3.79 -10.04
N LYS A 252 0.24 4.95 -9.38
CA LYS A 252 0.86 6.15 -9.92
C LYS A 252 2.35 6.24 -9.62
N ASN A 253 2.93 5.27 -8.93
CA ASN A 253 4.33 5.34 -8.53
C ASN A 253 5.26 4.37 -9.30
N ASN A 254 4.71 3.66 -10.31
CA ASN A 254 5.37 2.48 -10.87
C ASN A 254 6.44 2.80 -11.92
N ALA A 255 6.56 4.05 -12.40
CA ALA A 255 7.45 4.45 -13.48
C ALA A 255 8.63 5.35 -13.06
N VAL A 256 9.77 5.19 -13.75
CA VAL A 256 10.95 6.06 -13.68
C VAL A 256 11.52 6.33 -15.07
N ALA A 257 12.20 7.47 -15.25
CA ALA A 257 12.81 7.86 -16.52
C ALA A 257 14.34 8.07 -16.43
N PHE A 258 15.05 7.69 -17.48
CA PHE A 258 16.49 7.85 -17.66
C PHE A 258 16.77 8.66 -18.92
N LYS A 259 17.48 9.80 -18.80
CA LYS A 259 17.83 10.63 -19.97
C LYS A 259 19.02 10.05 -20.71
N PHE A 260 18.91 10.05 -22.03
CA PHE A 260 20.05 9.85 -22.92
C PHE A 260 20.00 10.88 -24.05
N THR A 261 21.10 11.05 -24.77
CA THR A 261 21.24 11.98 -25.88
C THR A 261 21.56 11.19 -27.14
N VAL A 262 20.81 11.42 -28.21
CA VAL A 262 21.14 10.92 -29.54
C VAL A 262 21.97 11.98 -30.24
N VAL A 263 23.13 11.59 -30.77
CA VAL A 263 23.99 12.46 -31.58
C VAL A 263 23.99 11.98 -33.03
N ASP A 264 24.23 12.90 -33.97
CA ASP A 264 24.39 12.55 -35.37
C ASP A 264 25.66 11.73 -35.59
N ASP A 265 25.59 10.79 -36.53
CA ASP A 265 26.61 9.77 -36.81
C ASP A 265 27.99 10.34 -37.23
N SER A 266 28.09 11.66 -37.44
CA SER A 266 29.31 12.34 -37.86
C SER A 266 30.41 12.45 -36.79
N THR A 267 30.22 11.97 -35.55
CA THR A 267 31.18 12.18 -34.45
C THR A 267 31.39 11.03 -33.43
N SER A 268 31.03 9.78 -33.71
CA SER A 268 31.10 8.73 -32.68
C SER A 268 32.52 8.20 -32.36
N THR A 269 32.88 8.20 -31.07
CA THR A 269 34.04 7.48 -30.50
C THR A 269 33.50 6.28 -29.73
N THR A 270 33.77 5.06 -30.19
CA THR A 270 33.26 3.82 -29.60
C THR A 270 33.84 3.59 -28.21
N THR A 271 33.00 3.54 -27.17
CA THR A 271 33.42 3.17 -25.80
C THR A 271 32.75 1.87 -25.37
N SER A 272 33.55 0.82 -25.14
CA SER A 272 33.10 -0.57 -24.93
C SER A 272 32.09 -0.75 -23.79
N LEU A 273 31.10 -1.61 -24.03
CA LEU A 273 29.91 -1.86 -23.19
C LEU A 273 30.15 -2.74 -21.94
N THR A 274 31.37 -3.21 -21.69
CA THR A 274 31.63 -4.26 -20.67
C THR A 274 32.05 -3.71 -19.29
N LYS A 275 32.29 -2.40 -19.13
CA LYS A 275 32.93 -1.84 -17.91
C LYS A 275 32.00 -1.05 -16.96
N ALA A 276 30.74 -0.84 -17.32
CA ALA A 276 29.91 0.22 -16.70
C ALA A 276 28.84 -0.25 -15.68
N LEU A 277 28.67 -1.55 -15.42
CA LEU A 277 27.63 -2.06 -14.50
C LEU A 277 28.16 -2.75 -13.23
N THR A 278 29.45 -2.67 -12.93
CA THR A 278 29.98 -3.15 -11.64
C THR A 278 29.55 -2.18 -10.51
N ARG A 279 29.14 -2.72 -9.35
CA ARG A 279 28.64 -1.95 -8.19
C ARG A 279 29.64 -0.87 -7.75
N GLU A 280 29.27 0.41 -7.83
CA GLU A 280 29.92 1.45 -7.03
C GLU A 280 29.01 1.91 -5.90
N LYS A 281 29.53 1.72 -4.69
CA LYS A 281 29.01 2.22 -3.43
C LYS A 281 29.79 3.49 -3.12
N ASN A 282 29.31 4.67 -3.57
CA ASN A 282 29.37 5.95 -2.85
C ASN A 282 29.07 7.17 -3.74
N SER A 283 28.49 8.16 -3.07
CA SER A 283 28.31 9.57 -3.41
C SER A 283 29.39 10.15 -4.32
N ASP A 284 28.95 10.75 -5.43
CA ASP A 284 29.38 12.05 -5.99
C ASP A 284 29.15 12.05 -7.52
N VAL A 285 28.00 12.55 -7.96
CA VAL A 285 27.63 12.66 -9.38
C VAL A 285 28.28 13.92 -9.96
N ASN A 286 29.29 13.77 -10.85
CA ASN A 286 29.37 14.57 -12.10
C ASN A 286 30.54 14.28 -13.09
N SER A 287 31.01 13.03 -13.30
CA SER A 287 31.92 12.80 -14.46
C SER A 287 31.97 11.40 -15.11
N SER A 288 31.14 10.45 -14.71
CA SER A 288 31.04 9.15 -15.40
C SER A 288 29.68 9.04 -16.08
N GLY A 289 29.64 8.61 -17.35
CA GLY A 289 28.43 8.52 -18.22
C GLY A 289 27.36 7.51 -17.78
N LEU A 290 27.13 7.40 -16.48
CA LEU A 290 26.10 6.63 -15.81
C LEU A 290 25.09 7.61 -15.21
N VAL A 291 23.83 7.47 -15.60
CA VAL A 291 22.72 8.24 -15.00
C VAL A 291 21.88 7.29 -14.16
N SER A 292 21.77 7.58 -12.87
CA SER A 292 20.67 7.07 -12.03
C SER A 292 19.41 7.88 -12.29
N TYR A 293 18.24 7.24 -12.23
CA TYR A 293 16.95 7.79 -12.71
C TYR A 293 16.71 9.25 -12.31
N LEU A 294 16.16 10.03 -13.23
CA LEU A 294 16.10 11.49 -13.10
C LEU A 294 14.85 12.02 -12.40
N SER A 295 13.78 11.23 -12.39
CA SER A 295 12.53 11.62 -11.72
C SER A 295 11.61 10.42 -11.55
N ARG A 296 10.89 10.44 -10.42
CA ARG A 296 9.64 9.72 -10.18
C ARG A 296 8.56 10.80 -10.08
N ASN A 297 7.53 10.72 -10.90
CA ASN A 297 6.39 11.63 -10.85
C ASN A 297 5.11 10.85 -11.17
N GLU A 298 4.01 11.15 -10.48
CA GLU A 298 2.71 10.53 -10.71
C GLU A 298 2.27 10.67 -12.17
N THR A 299 2.46 11.86 -12.76
CA THR A 299 2.15 12.11 -14.17
C THR A 299 2.96 11.23 -15.12
N LEU A 300 4.19 10.86 -14.74
CA LEU A 300 5.00 9.95 -15.55
C LEU A 300 4.35 8.56 -15.55
N SER A 301 3.96 8.01 -14.39
CA SER A 301 3.33 6.68 -14.36
C SER A 301 2.00 6.63 -15.10
N GLU A 302 1.22 7.72 -15.03
CA GLU A 302 -0.05 7.89 -15.74
C GLU A 302 0.13 7.97 -17.26
N ASN A 303 1.12 8.74 -17.74
CA ASN A 303 1.43 8.86 -19.18
C ASN A 303 1.79 7.52 -19.84
N PHE A 304 2.16 6.52 -19.03
CA PHE A 304 2.51 5.17 -19.45
C PHE A 304 1.57 4.11 -18.82
N ALA A 305 0.37 4.48 -18.37
CA ALA A 305 -0.69 3.57 -17.92
C ALA A 305 -1.56 3.08 -19.08
N GLU A 306 -2.02 1.82 -19.00
CA GLU A 306 -2.86 1.08 -19.96
C GLU A 306 -2.90 1.69 -21.38
N GLN A 307 -2.00 1.25 -22.25
CA GLN A 307 -1.96 1.71 -23.64
C GLN A 307 -2.28 0.56 -24.60
N PRO A 308 -3.09 0.79 -25.64
CA PRO A 308 -2.76 0.30 -26.96
C PRO A 308 -2.06 1.42 -27.77
N GLN A 309 -1.17 1.04 -28.70
CA GLN A 309 -0.72 1.81 -29.89
C GLN A 309 0.61 2.61 -29.86
N LEU A 310 1.54 2.44 -28.91
CA LEU A 310 2.94 2.79 -29.26
C LEU A 310 3.47 1.74 -30.25
N PRO A 311 4.26 2.12 -31.27
CA PRO A 311 4.93 1.16 -32.12
C PRO A 311 5.75 0.19 -31.27
N ASP A 312 5.39 -1.09 -31.31
CA ASP A 312 6.13 -2.16 -30.64
C ASP A 312 7.31 -2.55 -31.54
N LEU A 313 8.50 -2.26 -31.05
CA LEU A 313 9.75 -2.57 -31.75
C LEU A 313 10.37 -3.88 -31.29
N SER A 314 9.87 -4.47 -30.20
CA SER A 314 10.46 -5.66 -29.57
C SER A 314 11.99 -5.55 -29.38
N GLY A 315 12.46 -4.33 -29.07
CA GLY A 315 13.87 -3.98 -28.95
C GLY A 315 14.52 -4.35 -27.61
N LEU A 316 13.73 -4.84 -26.65
CA LEU A 316 14.16 -5.24 -25.33
C LEU A 316 14.68 -6.68 -25.32
N LYS A 317 15.89 -6.90 -24.79
CA LYS A 317 16.47 -8.23 -24.59
C LYS A 317 17.08 -8.34 -23.19
N VAL A 318 16.91 -9.49 -22.54
CA VAL A 318 17.59 -9.78 -21.26
C VAL A 318 19.08 -9.97 -21.52
N MET A 319 19.94 -9.43 -20.65
CA MET A 319 21.37 -9.78 -20.67
C MET A 319 21.51 -11.16 -20.06
N ASP A 320 21.88 -12.16 -20.87
CA ASP A 320 22.24 -13.47 -20.33
C ASP A 320 23.40 -13.33 -19.35
N SER A 321 23.31 -13.98 -18.19
CA SER A 321 24.34 -13.97 -17.15
C SER A 321 25.58 -14.81 -17.49
N GLU A 322 25.79 -15.17 -18.76
CA GLU A 322 26.76 -16.16 -19.19
C GLU A 322 27.68 -15.62 -20.30
N ILE A 323 28.57 -14.69 -19.94
CA ILE A 323 29.86 -14.52 -20.64
C ILE A 323 30.93 -14.16 -19.61
N ALA A 324 31.52 -15.19 -19.01
CA ALA A 324 32.86 -15.15 -18.43
C ALA A 324 33.44 -16.58 -18.35
N GLU A 325 33.38 -17.34 -19.45
CA GLU A 325 34.44 -18.33 -19.65
C GLU A 325 35.55 -17.62 -20.44
N PRO A 326 36.76 -17.48 -19.87
CA PRO A 326 37.89 -17.01 -20.67
C PRO A 326 38.13 -18.06 -21.75
N GLU A 327 38.16 -17.64 -23.01
CA GLU A 327 38.70 -18.46 -24.10
C GLU A 327 40.05 -19.02 -23.63
N SER A 328 40.10 -20.35 -23.47
CA SER A 328 41.35 -21.05 -23.24
C SER A 328 42.22 -20.83 -24.46
N ILE A 329 43.26 -20.01 -24.29
CA ILE A 329 44.37 -19.93 -25.24
C ILE A 329 45.03 -21.31 -25.26
N GLU A 330 44.76 -22.09 -26.31
CA GLU A 330 45.57 -23.25 -26.65
C GLU A 330 46.93 -22.74 -27.13
N TRP A 331 47.98 -23.23 -26.49
CA TRP A 331 49.36 -23.01 -26.92
C TRP A 331 49.75 -24.16 -27.84
N GLU A 332 49.94 -23.88 -29.13
CA GLU A 332 50.84 -24.66 -30.00
C GLU A 332 52.29 -24.23 -29.78
#